data_AF-A0A2A6C4L5-F1
#
_entry.id   AF-A0A2A6C4L5-F1
#
_cell.length_a   1.000
_cell.length_b   1.000
_cell.length_c   1.000
_cell.angle_alpha   90.00
_cell.angle_beta   90.00
_cell.angle_gamma   90.00
#
_symmetry.space_group_name_H-M   'P 1'
#
loop_
_entity.id
_entity.type
_entity.pdbx_description
1 polymer ?
#
loop_
_entity_poly.entity_id
_entity_poly.type
_entity_poly.pdbx_seq_one_letter_code
_entity_poly.pdbx_strand_id
1 'polypeptide(L)' 'MGCRWSSYPDSTIVETKYGKVQGRRLIREGEKQVDAFQGILFAKPPTGELRFKKPEPPEWWHGVKETKKF' A
#
# COMPACT_ATOMS: atom_id res chain seq x y z
N MET A 1 22.15 -21.66 -11.53
CA MET A 1 22.16 -20.64 -10.45
C MET A 1 21.25 -19.49 -10.86
N GLY A 2 19.98 -19.53 -10.47
CA GLY A 2 19.02 -18.48 -10.80
C GLY A 2 18.61 -17.76 -9.52
N CYS A 3 19.07 -16.53 -9.34
CA CYS A 3 18.55 -15.65 -8.30
C CYS A 3 17.06 -15.43 -8.55
N ARG A 4 16.20 -15.97 -7.68
CA ARG A 4 14.77 -15.60 -7.61
C ARG A 4 14.70 -14.17 -7.10
N TRP A 5 14.69 -13.20 -8.00
CA TRP A 5 14.21 -11.87 -7.68
C TRP A 5 12.78 -12.02 -7.16
N SER A 6 12.57 -11.46 -5.98
CA SER A 6 11.42 -11.68 -5.12
C SER A 6 10.11 -11.27 -5.81
N SER A 7 9.36 -12.26 -6.32
CA SER A 7 7.97 -12.10 -6.73
C SER A 7 7.08 -12.59 -5.59
N TYR A 8 6.96 -11.77 -4.53
CA TYR A 8 5.95 -12.01 -3.51
C TYR A 8 4.56 -12.03 -4.17
N PRO A 9 3.72 -13.04 -3.88
CA PRO A 9 2.37 -13.09 -4.44
C PRO A 9 1.52 -11.93 -3.92
N ASP A 10 0.41 -11.67 -4.60
CA ASP A 10 -0.54 -10.64 -4.18
C ASP A 10 -1.18 -10.98 -2.84
N SER A 11 -1.43 -9.95 -2.02
CA SER A 11 -2.21 -10.12 -0.79
C SER A 11 -3.71 -10.23 -1.11
N THR A 12 -4.50 -10.47 -0.08
CA THR A 12 -5.95 -10.24 -0.16
C THR A 12 -6.25 -8.75 -0.41
N ILE A 13 -7.40 -8.50 -1.04
CA ILE A 13 -7.94 -7.15 -1.20
C ILE A 13 -8.61 -6.74 0.11
N VAL A 14 -8.22 -5.59 0.65
CA VAL A 14 -8.76 -5.06 1.91
C VAL A 14 -9.49 -3.74 1.64
N GLU A 15 -10.61 -3.54 2.32
CA GLU A 15 -11.38 -2.31 2.26
C GLU A 15 -10.90 -1.33 3.34
N THR A 16 -10.62 -0.08 2.93
CA THR A 16 -10.25 1.01 3.84
C THR A 16 -11.32 2.09 3.80
N LYS A 17 -11.22 3.07 4.70
CA LYS A 17 -12.10 4.25 4.70
C LYS A 17 -12.13 5.01 3.36
N TYR A 18 -11.08 4.90 2.53
CA TYR A 18 -10.89 5.70 1.32
C TYR A 18 -10.94 4.90 0.01
N GLY A 19 -11.14 3.57 0.10
CA GLY A 19 -11.19 2.67 -1.05
C GLY A 19 -10.49 1.33 -0.78
N LYS A 20 -10.50 0.44 -1.78
CA LYS A 20 -9.90 -0.90 -1.68
C LYS A 20 -8.41 -0.88 -1.99
N VAL A 21 -7.63 -1.71 -1.31
CA VAL A 21 -6.17 -1.81 -1.48
C VAL A 21 -5.71 -3.26 -1.67
N GLN A 22 -4.62 -3.45 -2.42
CA GLN A 22 -3.97 -4.74 -2.59
C GLN A 22 -2.45 -4.58 -2.42
N GLY A 23 -1.93 -5.25 -1.40
CA GLY A 23 -0.51 -5.32 -1.09
C GLY A 23 0.15 -6.59 -1.64
N ARG A 24 1.17 -7.05 -0.92
CA ARG A 24 1.96 -8.22 -1.28
C ARG A 24 2.17 -9.11 -0.06
N ARG A 25 2.14 -10.41 -0.27
CA ARG A 25 2.30 -11.43 0.76
C ARG A 25 3.77 -11.79 0.91
N LEU A 26 4.37 -11.39 2.02
CA LEU A 26 5.74 -11.70 2.38
C LEU A 26 5.77 -13.08 3.05
N ILE A 27 6.49 -14.01 2.43
CA ILE A 27 6.69 -15.36 2.95
C ILE A 27 8.14 -15.44 3.41
N ARG A 28 8.37 -15.67 4.70
CA ARG A 28 9.71 -15.94 5.24
C ARG A 28 9.95 -17.44 5.37
N GLU A 29 11.21 -17.85 5.30
CA GLU A 29 11.62 -19.24 5.58
C GLU A 29 11.14 -19.63 6.99
N GLY A 30 10.37 -20.72 7.07
CA GLY A 30 9.68 -21.14 8.30
C GLY A 30 8.29 -20.53 8.46
N GLU A 31 7.37 -20.93 7.56
CA GLU A 31 5.88 -20.85 7.61
C GLU A 31 5.20 -19.49 7.87
N LYS A 32 5.91 -18.47 8.34
CA LYS A 32 5.32 -17.18 8.68
C LYS A 32 5.04 -16.37 7.41
N GLN A 33 3.78 -16.03 7.24
CA GLN A 33 3.28 -15.21 6.14
C GLN A 33 2.69 -13.92 6.69
N VAL A 34 3.01 -12.79 6.07
CA VAL A 34 2.42 -11.49 6.41
C VAL A 34 1.99 -10.76 5.14
N ASP A 35 0.82 -10.13 5.18
CA ASP A 35 0.35 -9.26 4.10
C ASP A 35 0.84 -7.83 4.36
N ALA A 36 1.64 -7.29 3.44
CA ALA A 36 2.25 -5.97 3.54
C ALA A 36 1.59 -5.00 2.56
N PHE A 37 1.04 -3.91 3.10
CA PHE A 37 0.43 -2.82 2.36
C PHE A 37 1.26 -1.55 2.53
N GLN A 38 1.83 -1.04 1.44
CA GLN A 38 2.77 0.09 1.41
C GLN A 38 2.26 1.22 0.52
N GLY A 39 2.56 2.47 0.87
CA GLY A 39 2.16 3.62 0.05
C GLY A 39 0.67 3.99 0.12
N ILE A 40 -0.06 3.54 1.15
CA ILE A 40 -1.43 3.99 1.39
C ILE A 40 -1.39 5.45 1.85
N LEU A 41 -2.06 6.33 1.09
CA LEU A 41 -2.19 7.74 1.46
C LEU A 41 -3.14 7.87 2.64
N PHE A 42 -2.68 8.55 3.70
CA PHE A 42 -3.51 8.90 4.86
C PHE A 42 -3.91 10.38 4.88
N ALA A 43 -3.30 11.20 4.02
CA ALA A 43 -3.57 12.62 3.85
C ALA A 43 -3.23 13.05 2.41
N LYS A 44 -3.73 14.21 1.98
CA LYS A 44 -3.29 14.86 0.75
C LYS A 44 -1.80 15.24 0.82
N PRO A 45 -1.08 15.23 -0.30
CA PRO A 45 0.30 15.72 -0.35
C PRO A 45 0.40 17.16 0.20
N PRO A 46 1.27 17.44 1.18
CA PRO A 46 1.38 18.76 1.81
C PRO A 46 2.23 19.72 0.97
N THR A 47 1.92 19.84 -0.32
CA THR A 47 2.64 20.65 -1.31
C THR A 47 1.82 21.87 -1.73
N GLY A 48 2.45 22.83 -2.40
CA GLY A 48 1.79 24.06 -2.84
C GLY A 48 1.16 24.83 -1.69
N GLU A 49 -0.12 25.15 -1.81
CA GLU A 49 -0.90 25.88 -0.80
C GLU A 49 -1.16 25.10 0.50
N LEU A 50 -0.94 23.77 0.50
CA LEU A 50 -1.08 22.92 1.68
C LEU A 50 0.20 22.90 2.52
N ARG A 51 1.30 23.48 2.02
CA ARG A 51 2.55 23.58 2.78
C ARG A 51 2.30 24.36 4.07
N PHE A 52 2.79 23.83 5.18
CA PHE A 52 2.63 24.39 6.53
C PHE A 52 1.17 24.47 7.05
N LYS A 53 0.20 23.87 6.36
CA LYS A 53 -1.18 23.73 6.85
C LYS A 53 -1.37 22.38 7.55
N LYS A 54 -2.49 22.24 8.25
CA LYS A 54 -2.92 20.95 8.82
C LYS A 54 -3.13 19.93 7.70
N PRO A 55 -2.83 18.63 7.94
CA PRO A 55 -3.05 17.60 6.94
C PRO A 55 -4.54 17.49 6.61
N GLU A 56 -4.84 17.47 5.32
CA GLU A 56 -6.19 17.23 4.83
C GLU A 56 -6.39 15.74 4.49
N PRO A 57 -7.60 15.18 4.69
CA PRO A 57 -7.90 13.80 4.29
C PRO A 57 -7.65 13.55 2.80
N PRO A 58 -7.18 12.35 2.41
CA PRO A 58 -6.91 12.02 1.02
C PRO A 58 -8.21 11.90 0.22
N GLU A 59 -8.09 11.98 -1.10
CA GLU A 59 -9.19 11.71 -2.01
C GLU A 59 -9.54 10.22 -2.01
N TRP A 60 -10.84 9.94 -2.13
CA TRP A 60 -11.35 8.59 -2.36
C TRP A 60 -10.90 8.10 -3.74
N TRP A 61 -10.68 6.79 -3.88
CA TRP A 61 -10.40 6.17 -5.17
C TRP A 61 -11.39 5.07 -5.52
N HIS A 62 -11.65 4.93 -6.82
CA HIS A 62 -12.45 3.85 -7.37
C HIS A 62 -11.56 2.64 -7.70
N GLY A 63 -12.11 1.44 -7.60
CA GLY A 63 -11.38 0.20 -7.86
C GLY A 63 -10.43 -0.19 -6.72
N VAL A 64 -9.35 -0.90 -7.07
CA VAL A 64 -8.35 -1.42 -6.12
C VAL A 64 -7.03 -0.72 -6.34
N LYS A 65 -6.48 -0.09 -5.30
CA LYS A 65 -5.19 0.59 -5.34
C LYS A 65 -4.06 -0.39 -5.02
N GLU A 66 -3.05 -0.43 -5.88
CA GLU A 66 -1.85 -1.22 -5.64
C GLU A 66 -0.98 -0.56 -4.56
N THR A 67 -0.70 -1.31 -3.50
CA THR A 67 0.06 -0.86 -2.33
C THR A 67 1.28 -1.74 -2.13
N LYS A 68 2.06 -1.88 -3.21
CA LYS A 68 3.22 -2.77 -3.30
C LYS A 68 4.54 -2.01 -3.33
N LYS A 69 4.60 -0.71 -3.03
CA LYS A 69 5.84 0.09 -2.95
C LYS A 69 5.59 1.45 -2.26
N PHE A 70 6.68 2.16 -1.97
CA PHE A 70 6.65 3.56 -1.53
C PHE A 70 6.66 4.51 -2.73
#